data_AF-A5P8S5-F1
#
_entry.id   AF-A5P8S5-F1
#
_cell.length_a   1.000
_cell.length_b   1.000
_cell.length_c   1.000
_cell.angle_alpha   90.00
_cell.angle_beta   90.00
_cell.angle_gamma   90.00
#
_symmetry.space_group_name_H-M   'P 1'
#
loop_
_entity.id
_entity.type
_entity.pdbx_description
1 polymer ?
#
loop_
_entity_poly.entity_id
_entity_poly.type
_entity_poly.pdbx_seq_one_letter_code
_entity_poly.pdbx_strand_id
1 'polypeptide(L)'
;MGKRIFWLAGAALLAAQPALSQQQANPLLTAYQGGIDSGEVADTRRIRIASMDMAVRRAGPTAEVTLELELATDNRQEDEARLSLLLPEGAVVTGYALSVDGRMIPGSLLE
;
A
#
# COMPACT_ATOMS: atom_id res chain seq x y z
N MET A 1 -51.34 -25.81 -36.75
CA MET A 1 -50.84 -25.77 -35.34
C MET A 1 -49.48 -25.09 -35.37
N GLY A 2 -49.17 -23.95 -34.77
CA GLY A 2 -49.87 -22.99 -33.93
C GLY A 2 -49.05 -21.68 -33.95
N LYS A 3 -49.73 -20.54 -33.87
CA LYS A 3 -49.19 -19.16 -33.94
C LYS A 3 -48.24 -18.85 -32.78
N ARG A 4 -47.32 -17.88 -32.96
CA ARG A 4 -47.19 -16.70 -32.07
C ARG A 4 -46.14 -15.68 -32.52
N ILE A 5 -46.62 -14.45 -32.70
CA ILE A 5 -45.91 -13.17 -32.79
C ILE A 5 -45.47 -12.76 -31.38
N PHE A 6 -44.27 -12.18 -31.21
CA PHE A 6 -44.00 -11.20 -30.16
C PHE A 6 -42.94 -10.18 -30.63
N TRP A 7 -43.34 -8.90 -30.64
CA TRP A 7 -42.46 -7.73 -30.63
C TRP A 7 -41.69 -7.66 -29.32
N LEU A 8 -40.50 -7.03 -29.30
CA LEU A 8 -40.05 -6.22 -28.15
C LEU A 8 -38.81 -5.39 -28.50
N ALA A 9 -39.01 -4.07 -28.49
CA ALA A 9 -37.95 -3.09 -28.35
C ALA A 9 -37.22 -3.31 -27.02
N GLY A 10 -35.92 -3.57 -27.06
CA GLY A 10 -35.08 -3.70 -25.89
C GLY A 10 -34.36 -2.39 -25.60
N ALA A 11 -34.82 -1.68 -24.58
CA ALA A 11 -34.19 -0.48 -24.06
C ALA A 11 -32.73 -0.75 -23.67
N ALA A 12 -31.80 0.03 -24.23
CA ALA A 12 -30.41 0.06 -23.80
C ALA A 12 -30.32 0.75 -22.44
N LEU A 13 -30.41 -0.03 -21.36
CA LEU A 13 -29.96 0.38 -20.04
C LEU A 13 -28.42 0.39 -20.07
N LEU A 14 -27.85 1.55 -20.43
CA LEU A 14 -26.44 1.83 -20.13
C LEU A 14 -26.31 1.88 -18.61
N ALA A 15 -25.88 0.77 -18.03
CA ALA A 15 -25.58 0.65 -16.61
C ALA A 15 -24.53 1.70 -16.23
N ALA A 16 -24.91 2.66 -15.39
CA ALA A 16 -23.98 3.50 -14.66
C ALA A 16 -23.13 2.58 -13.77
N GLN A 17 -21.94 2.22 -14.25
CA GLN A 17 -20.99 1.49 -13.42
C GLN A 17 -20.38 2.48 -12.43
N PRO A 18 -20.47 2.24 -11.11
CA PRO A 18 -19.74 3.05 -10.16
C PRO A 18 -18.24 2.90 -10.49
N ALA A 19 -17.57 4.04 -10.64
CA ALA A 19 -16.12 4.05 -10.73
C ALA A 19 -15.60 3.42 -9.44
N LEU A 20 -15.11 2.18 -9.53
CA LEU A 20 -14.32 1.57 -8.48
C LEU A 20 -13.09 2.46 -8.35
N SER A 21 -13.07 3.32 -7.33
CA SER A 21 -11.86 4.04 -6.95
C SER A 21 -10.78 2.98 -6.74
N GLN A 22 -9.73 3.01 -7.58
CA GLN A 22 -8.57 2.17 -7.33
C GLN A 22 -7.97 2.63 -6.00
N GLN A 23 -8.25 1.88 -4.95
CA GLN A 23 -7.67 2.13 -3.64
C GLN A 23 -6.17 1.85 -3.77
N GLN A 24 -5.37 2.91 -3.73
CA GLN A 24 -3.92 2.83 -3.69
C GLN A 24 -3.51 1.86 -2.58
N ALA A 25 -2.62 0.90 -2.88
CA ALA A 25 -2.07 0.02 -1.86
C ALA A 25 -1.37 0.87 -0.77
N ASN A 26 -1.72 0.65 0.48
CA ASN A 26 -1.16 1.33 1.64
C ASN A 26 -0.93 0.29 2.75
N PRO A 27 0.30 0.12 3.26
CA PRO A 27 1.53 0.82 2.89
C PRO A 27 2.05 0.47 1.48
N LEU A 28 2.85 1.38 0.91
CA LEU A 28 3.49 1.22 -0.40
C LEU A 28 5.00 1.07 -0.25
N LEU A 29 5.55 -0.03 -0.77
CA LEU A 29 7.00 -0.29 -0.82
C LEU A 29 7.50 -0.21 -2.27
N THR A 30 8.51 0.61 -2.50
CA THR A 30 9.20 0.74 -3.79
C THR A 30 10.69 0.44 -3.62
N ALA A 31 11.29 -0.32 -4.55
CA ALA A 31 12.71 -0.65 -4.55
C ALA A 31 13.45 0.10 -5.68
N TYR A 32 14.71 0.47 -5.42
CA TYR A 32 15.59 1.19 -6.34
C TYR A 32 16.94 0.49 -6.45
N GLN A 33 17.63 0.71 -7.57
CA GLN A 33 18.98 0.20 -7.81
C GLN A 33 19.95 1.37 -8.02
N GLY A 34 21.00 1.44 -7.21
CA GLY A 34 22.10 2.40 -7.40
C GLY A 34 21.68 3.88 -7.34
N GLY A 35 20.66 4.22 -6.55
CA GLY A 35 20.25 5.61 -6.30
C GLY A 35 19.58 6.34 -7.48
N ILE A 36 19.32 5.68 -8.62
CA ILE A 36 18.64 6.31 -9.75
C ILE A 36 17.14 6.00 -9.70
N ASP A 37 16.34 7.00 -9.32
CA ASP A 37 14.89 7.02 -9.55
C ASP A 37 14.64 7.20 -11.06
N SER A 38 14.85 6.11 -11.81
CA SER A 38 14.72 6.10 -13.28
C SER A 38 13.26 6.14 -13.74
N GLY A 39 12.30 6.22 -12.81
CA GLY A 39 10.87 6.07 -13.09
C GLY A 39 10.45 4.66 -13.49
N GLU A 40 11.41 3.75 -13.71
CA GLU A 40 11.16 2.32 -13.81
C GLU A 40 11.14 1.72 -12.41
N VAL A 41 10.00 1.13 -12.05
CA VAL A 41 9.88 0.30 -10.86
C VAL A 41 10.85 -0.86 -11.05
N ALA A 42 12.02 -0.76 -10.42
CA ALA A 42 13.00 -1.81 -10.45
C ALA A 42 12.34 -3.07 -9.87
N ASP A 43 12.49 -4.21 -10.57
CA ASP A 43 11.75 -5.46 -10.32
C ASP A 43 11.44 -5.65 -8.82
N THR A 44 10.17 -5.44 -8.44
CA THR A 44 9.65 -5.48 -7.05
C THR A 44 9.86 -6.84 -6.38
N ARG A 45 10.38 -7.82 -7.13
CA ARG A 45 10.84 -9.11 -6.62
C ARG A 45 12.10 -9.04 -5.75
N ARG A 46 12.74 -7.89 -5.58
CA ARG A 46 13.95 -7.77 -4.74
C ARG A 46 13.65 -7.54 -3.26
N ILE A 47 12.87 -6.53 -2.90
CA ILE A 47 12.49 -6.27 -1.50
C ILE A 47 10.97 -6.35 -1.39
N ARG A 48 10.48 -7.13 -0.42
CA ARG A 48 9.06 -7.33 -0.16
C ARG A 48 8.72 -7.13 1.31
N ILE A 49 7.47 -6.78 1.59
CA ILE A 49 6.91 -6.86 2.95
C ILE A 49 6.64 -8.35 3.23
N ALA A 50 7.41 -8.94 4.15
CA ALA A 50 7.29 -10.33 4.55
C ALA A 50 6.19 -10.54 5.58
N SER A 51 6.07 -9.62 6.53
CA SER A 51 5.02 -9.59 7.54
C SER A 51 4.63 -8.15 7.85
N MET A 52 3.39 -7.98 8.30
CA MET A 52 2.88 -6.70 8.76
C MET A 52 1.93 -6.96 9.93
N ASP A 53 2.29 -6.41 11.09
CA ASP A 53 1.48 -6.45 12.29
C ASP A 53 0.97 -5.05 12.63
N MET A 54 -0.30 -4.99 13.03
CA MET A 54 -0.95 -3.74 13.42
C MET A 54 -1.56 -3.89 14.80
N ALA A 55 -1.08 -3.09 15.74
CA ALA A 55 -1.69 -2.97 17.06
C ALA A 55 -2.44 -1.64 17.16
N VAL A 56 -3.67 -1.69 17.67
CA VAL A 56 -4.51 -0.50 17.88
C VAL A 56 -4.91 -0.42 19.33
N ARG A 57 -4.58 0.69 19.98
CA ARG A 57 -5.00 1.01 21.35
C ARG A 57 -5.88 2.25 21.35
N ARG A 58 -7.14 2.07 21.71
CA ARG A 58 -8.10 3.19 21.83
C ARG A 58 -8.04 3.80 23.23
N ALA A 59 -7.93 5.12 23.30
CA ALA A 59 -7.99 5.90 24.53
C ALA A 59 -8.98 7.07 24.34
N GLY A 60 -10.22 6.89 24.80
CA GLY A 60 -11.28 7.89 24.62
C GLY A 60 -11.55 8.18 23.13
N PRO A 61 -11.41 9.45 22.68
CA PRO A 61 -11.60 9.81 21.27
C PRO A 61 -10.37 9.51 20.39
N THR A 62 -9.22 9.16 20.98
CA THR A 62 -7.97 8.94 20.24
C THR A 62 -7.69 7.44 20.05
N ALA A 63 -7.01 7.09 18.97
CA ALA A 63 -6.43 5.78 18.77
C ALA A 63 -4.92 5.92 18.54
N GLU A 64 -4.15 5.12 19.25
CA GLU A 64 -2.74 4.90 18.98
C GLU A 64 -2.63 3.66 18.09
N VAL A 65 -1.91 3.81 16.97
CA VAL A 65 -1.70 2.74 16.00
C VAL A 65 -0.19 2.49 15.89
N THR A 66 0.21 1.26 16.16
CA THR A 66 1.58 0.78 15.92
C THR A 66 1.55 -0.15 14.73
N LEU A 67 2.35 0.16 13.71
CA LEU A 67 2.59 -0.70 12.55
C LEU A 67 4.02 -1.23 12.62
N GLU A 68 4.15 -2.54 12.58
CA GLU A 68 5.44 -3.23 12.48
C GLU A 68 5.49 -3.96 11.14
N LEU A 69 6.55 -3.73 10.37
CA LEU A 69 6.75 -4.33 9.05
C LEU A 69 8.10 -5.03 9.02
N GLU A 70 8.10 -6.28 8.58
CA GLU A 70 9.33 -6.99 8.23
C GLU A 70 9.55 -6.89 6.74
N LEU A 71 10.69 -6.33 6.33
CA LEU A 71 11.11 -6.27 4.94
C LEU A 71 12.14 -7.37 4.67
N ALA A 72 11.92 -8.17 3.63
CA ALA A 72 12.82 -9.24 3.25
C ALA A 72 13.30 -9.08 1.81
N THR A 73 14.53 -9.50 1.56
CA THR A 73 15.13 -9.61 0.23
C THR A 73 15.83 -10.96 0.08
N ASP A 74 15.68 -11.56 -1.11
CA ASP A 74 16.39 -12.78 -1.47
C ASP A 74 17.72 -12.46 -2.22
N ASN A 75 17.98 -11.17 -2.45
CA ASN A 75 19.15 -10.68 -3.16
C ASN A 75 20.32 -10.37 -2.20
N ARG A 76 21.56 -10.55 -2.68
CA ARG A 76 22.78 -10.22 -1.93
C ARG A 76 23.40 -8.88 -2.33
N GLN A 77 22.76 -8.14 -3.24
CA GLN A 77 23.21 -6.82 -3.67
C GLN A 77 22.65 -5.73 -2.74
N GLU A 78 23.33 -4.59 -2.69
CA GLU A 78 22.82 -3.39 -2.00
C GLU A 78 21.61 -2.85 -2.78
N ASP A 79 20.43 -3.01 -2.19
CA ASP A 79 19.17 -2.51 -2.71
C ASP A 79 18.69 -1.34 -1.83
N GLU A 80 18.16 -0.29 -2.46
CA GLU A 80 17.54 0.84 -1.76
C GLU A 80 16.02 0.66 -1.77
N ALA A 81 15.35 1.04 -0.68
CA ALA A 81 13.89 0.96 -0.58
C ALA A 81 13.29 2.25 -0.04
N ARG A 82 12.09 2.58 -0.52
CA ARG A 82 11.22 3.62 0.02
C ARG A 82 9.91 2.98 0.47
N LEU A 83 9.63 3.11 1.76
CA LEU A 83 8.34 2.78 2.36
C LEU A 83 7.54 4.08 2.54
N SER A 84 6.37 4.14 1.91
CA SER A 84 5.44 5.25 2.01
C SER A 84 4.17 4.78 2.72
N LEU A 85 3.73 5.53 3.72
CA LEU A 85 2.50 5.28 4.46
C LEU A 85 1.59 6.50 4.37
N LEU A 86 0.39 6.30 3.83
CA LEU A 86 -0.65 7.33 3.85
C LEU A 86 -1.34 7.31 5.21
N LEU A 87 -1.41 8.48 5.84
CA LEU A 87 -2.01 8.67 7.14
C LEU A 87 -3.42 9.28 6.99
N PRO A 88 -4.39 8.90 7.85
CA PRO A 88 -5.67 9.57 7.93
C PRO A 88 -5.51 11.05 8.27
N GLU A 89 -6.49 11.86 7.90
CA GLU A 89 -6.53 13.27 8.30
C GLU A 89 -6.47 13.41 9.82
N GLY A 90 -5.62 14.32 10.30
CA GLY A 90 -5.42 14.57 11.73
C GLY A 90 -4.55 13.55 12.46
N ALA A 91 -4.06 12.50 11.78
CA ALA A 91 -3.08 11.59 12.36
C ALA A 91 -1.70 12.25 12.47
N VAL A 92 -0.97 11.93 13.54
CA VAL A 92 0.37 12.44 13.80
C VAL A 92 1.31 11.27 14.06
N VAL A 93 2.47 11.26 13.40
CA VAL A 93 3.53 10.29 13.69
C VAL A 93 4.24 10.72 14.96
N THR A 94 4.17 9.89 15.99
CA THR A 94 4.81 10.15 17.28
C THR A 94 6.18 9.51 17.42
N GLY A 95 6.50 8.54 16.57
CA GLY A 95 7.79 7.86 16.54
C GLY A 95 7.86 6.87 15.39
N TYR A 96 9.10 6.52 15.03
CA TYR A 96 9.41 5.44 14.11
C TYR A 96 10.79 4.88 14.43
N ALA A 97 11.03 3.65 14.01
CA ALA A 97 12.28 2.94 14.23
C ALA A 97 12.59 2.07 13.01
N LEU A 98 13.86 1.97 12.66
CA LEU A 98 14.34 1.05 11.63
C LEU A 98 15.39 0.13 12.25
N SER A 99 15.26 -1.17 12.04
CA SER A 99 16.27 -2.16 12.37
C SER A 99 16.70 -2.86 11.10
N VAL A 100 18.01 -2.97 10.87
CA VAL A 100 18.59 -3.70 9.74
C VAL A 100 19.52 -4.76 10.32
N ASP A 101 19.23 -6.04 10.03
CA ASP A 101 19.97 -7.18 10.56
C ASP A 101 20.14 -7.15 12.09
N GLY A 102 19.08 -6.77 12.80
CA GLY A 102 19.06 -6.68 14.27
C GLY A 102 19.75 -5.44 14.86
N ARG A 103 20.28 -4.54 14.01
CA ARG A 103 20.89 -3.29 14.45
C ARG A 103 19.94 -2.11 14.23
N MET A 104 19.62 -1.42 15.32
CA MET A 104 18.84 -0.19 15.28
C MET A 104 19.56 0.93 14.53
N ILE A 105 18.87 1.51 13.56
CA ILE A 105 19.30 2.66 12.77
C ILE A 105 18.56 3.90 13.33
N PRO A 106 19.28 4.95 13.76
CA PRO A 106 18.68 6.20 14.21
C PRO A 106 17.88 6.87 13.10
N GLY A 107 16.61 7.15 13.36
CA GLY A 107 15.77 7.98 12.50
C GLY A 107 15.85 9.46 12.89
N SER A 108 15.73 10.36 11.90
CA SER A 108 15.46 11.78 12.10
C SER A 108 14.12 12.19 11.49
N LEU A 109 13.20 12.76 12.27
CA LEU A 109 12.02 13.39 11.70
C LEU A 109 12.47 14.66 10.97
N LEU A 110 12.17 14.77 9.68
CA LEU A 110 12.44 15.97 8.89
C LEU A 110 11.23 16.91 9.01
N GLU A 111 11.50 18.21 9.16
CA GLU A 111 10.49 19.29 9.20
C GLU A 111 10.01 19.69 7.80
#